data_AF-A0A2A5GJW1-F1
#
_entry.id   AF-A0A2A5GJW1-F1
#
_cell.length_a   1.000
_cell.length_b   1.000
_cell.length_c   1.000
_cell.angle_alpha   90.00
_cell.angle_beta   90.00
_cell.angle_gamma   90.00
#
_symmetry.space_group_name_H-M   'P 1'
#
loop_
_entity.id
_entity.type
_entity.pdbx_description
1 polymer ?
#
loop_
_entity_poly.entity_id
_entity_poly.type
_entity_poly.pdbx_seq_one_letter_code
_entity_poly.pdbx_strand_id
1 'polypeptide(L)'
;MEEFYGPYDRKNKCWIGQSKDGRHCMRPIKMEFVTENSRKLRYLVFGGSTLGDDGLPMQCHACVGRVGFVSLAEGYETFSIVAKGDLYETLGGWGDAPAEESFELREIGPNSNLGWTISGAYSGMGVTSTWFDIYGISAGTFYHLGLIPTGSNDDGNCENGKIFVDGGPCTHYSYEHRFLSQGNASFYPILLDEFGHKLGVPINATHRIEFDKTTFRYAVPDALQNEN
;
A
#
# COMPACT_ATOMS: atom_id res chain seq x y z
N MET A 1 8.15 20.95 -1.37
CA MET A 1 7.87 20.32 -0.06
C MET A 1 7.08 21.23 0.86
N GLU A 2 7.53 22.47 1.07
CA GLU A 2 6.76 23.43 1.87
C GLU A 2 5.37 23.72 1.30
N GLU A 3 5.24 23.72 -0.03
CA GLU A 3 3.95 23.80 -0.72
C GLU A 3 2.97 22.66 -0.36
N PHE A 4 3.48 21.48 0.02
CA PHE A 4 2.65 20.33 0.38
C PHE A 4 2.38 20.25 1.88
N TYR A 5 3.41 20.47 2.69
CA TYR A 5 3.40 20.14 4.11
C TYR A 5 3.85 21.29 5.01
N GLY A 6 3.90 22.53 4.53
CA GLY A 6 4.28 23.67 5.35
C GLY A 6 5.77 23.66 5.76
N PRO A 7 6.15 24.34 6.85
CA PRO A 7 7.56 24.59 7.16
C PRO A 7 8.30 23.32 7.58
N TYR A 8 9.61 23.29 7.32
CA TYR A 8 10.51 22.24 7.82
C TYR A 8 10.86 22.47 9.29
N ASP A 9 10.58 21.47 10.13
CA ASP A 9 10.99 21.44 11.53
C ASP A 9 12.33 20.72 11.68
N ARG A 10 13.35 21.46 12.13
CA ARG A 10 14.71 20.92 12.29
C ARG A 10 14.86 19.94 13.44
N LYS A 11 14.01 20.04 14.48
CA LYS A 11 14.06 19.16 15.66
C LYS A 11 13.55 17.77 15.29
N ASN A 12 12.41 17.71 14.62
CA ASN A 12 11.76 16.48 14.17
C ASN A 12 12.29 15.99 12.80
N LYS A 13 13.06 16.82 12.08
CA LYS A 13 13.64 16.51 10.76
C LYS A 13 12.59 16.14 9.70
N CYS A 14 11.50 16.89 9.68
CA CYS A 14 10.36 16.66 8.77
C CYS A 14 9.63 17.97 8.47
N TRP A 15 8.73 17.95 7.50
CA TRP A 15 7.81 19.06 7.25
C TRP A 15 6.53 18.89 8.08
N ILE A 16 6.06 19.99 8.68
CA ILE A 16 4.91 19.98 9.60
C ILE A 16 3.63 20.32 8.86
N GLY A 17 2.96 19.25 8.41
CA GLY A 17 1.67 19.34 7.76
C GLY A 17 0.52 19.48 8.75
N GLN A 18 -0.58 20.09 8.30
CA GLN A 18 -1.84 20.16 9.05
C GLN A 18 -2.94 19.48 8.23
N SER A 19 -3.71 18.63 8.88
CA SER A 19 -4.95 18.05 8.36
C SER A 19 -6.10 18.30 9.35
N LYS A 20 -7.30 17.80 9.04
CA LYS A 20 -8.43 17.75 9.98
C LYS A 20 -8.13 16.92 11.24
N ASP A 21 -7.26 15.91 11.12
CA ASP A 21 -6.93 14.95 12.18
C ASP A 21 -5.71 15.39 13.02
N GLY A 22 -5.22 16.61 12.82
CA GLY A 22 -4.12 17.19 13.58
C GLY A 22 -2.88 17.53 12.76
N ARG A 23 -1.78 17.76 13.47
CA ARG A 23 -0.45 18.06 12.91
C ARG A 23 0.30 16.77 12.63
N HIS A 24 1.03 16.74 11.52
CA HIS A 24 1.77 15.57 11.07
C HIS A 24 3.20 15.92 10.72
N CYS A 25 4.12 15.02 11.03
CA CYS A 25 5.52 15.10 10.69
C CYS A 25 5.76 14.25 9.44
N MET A 26 5.89 14.89 8.28
CA MET A 26 5.93 14.23 6.97
C MET A 26 7.31 14.37 6.32
N ARG A 27 7.82 13.30 5.71
CA ARG A 27 9.09 13.28 4.99
C ARG A 27 8.99 12.45 3.71
N PRO A 28 9.76 12.75 2.65
CA PRO A 28 9.86 11.84 1.51
C PRO A 28 10.46 10.53 1.99
N ILE A 29 9.83 9.41 1.61
CA ILE A 29 10.32 8.06 1.93
C ILE A 29 10.66 7.27 0.66
N LYS A 30 10.06 7.59 -0.49
CA LYS A 30 10.35 6.94 -1.78
C LYS A 30 10.30 7.97 -2.89
N MET A 31 11.19 7.83 -3.87
CA MET A 31 11.13 8.57 -5.13
C MET A 31 11.54 7.67 -6.29
N GLU A 32 10.68 7.58 -7.29
CA GLU A 32 10.95 6.85 -8.53
C GLU A 32 10.98 7.79 -9.73
N PHE A 33 11.85 7.48 -10.69
CA PHE A 33 12.09 8.29 -11.88
C PHE A 33 11.64 7.54 -13.13
N VAL A 34 10.78 8.17 -13.92
CA VAL A 34 10.22 7.57 -15.13
C VAL A 34 10.36 8.54 -16.28
N THR A 35 10.70 8.03 -17.46
CA THR A 35 10.63 8.83 -18.70
C THR A 35 9.52 8.28 -19.58
N GLU A 36 8.50 9.10 -19.83
CA GLU A 36 7.35 8.75 -20.65
C GLU A 36 7.20 9.79 -21.76
N ASN A 37 7.19 9.37 -23.03
CA ASN A 37 7.06 10.28 -24.19
C ASN A 37 8.04 11.47 -24.12
N SER A 38 9.30 11.21 -23.72
CA SER A 38 10.35 12.20 -23.49
C SER A 38 10.11 13.19 -22.34
N ARG A 39 9.01 13.06 -21.59
CA ARG A 39 8.75 13.78 -20.35
C ARG A 39 9.34 13.01 -19.17
N LYS A 40 10.12 13.70 -18.34
CA LYS A 40 10.65 13.13 -17.09
C LYS A 40 9.61 13.33 -15.98
N LEU A 41 9.22 12.22 -15.38
CA LEU A 41 8.26 12.14 -14.29
C LEU A 41 8.97 11.67 -13.01
N ARG A 42 8.50 12.17 -11.88
CA ARG A 42 8.93 11.75 -10.54
C ARG A 42 7.71 11.34 -9.74
N TYR A 43 7.71 10.11 -9.25
CA TYR A 43 6.68 9.59 -8.37
C TYR A 43 7.24 9.62 -6.95
N LEU A 44 6.62 10.41 -6.07
CA LEU A 44 7.06 10.62 -4.70
C LEU A 44 6.04 10.00 -3.75
N VAL A 45 6.57 9.32 -2.75
CA VAL A 45 5.82 8.92 -1.55
C VAL A 45 6.38 9.68 -0.37
N PHE A 46 5.47 10.28 0.38
CA PHE A 46 5.75 10.85 1.69
C PHE A 46 5.22 9.92 2.74
N GLY A 47 6.01 9.70 3.80
CA GLY A 47 5.63 8.92 4.97
C GLY A 47 5.81 9.77 6.22
N GLY A 48 4.97 9.52 7.21
CA GLY A 48 5.02 10.28 8.45
C GLY A 48 4.09 9.74 9.51
N SER A 49 4.02 10.49 10.59
CA SER A 49 3.23 10.17 11.78
C SER A 49 2.56 11.43 12.34
N THR A 50 1.50 11.21 13.11
CA THR A 50 0.80 12.29 13.82
C THR A 50 1.64 12.77 14.99
N LEU A 51 1.66 14.09 15.20
CA LEU A 51 2.35 14.70 16.32
C LEU A 51 1.43 14.81 17.54
N GLY A 52 1.95 14.48 18.72
CA GLY A 52 1.30 14.74 19.99
C GLY A 52 1.34 16.21 20.40
N ASP A 53 0.75 16.50 21.56
CA ASP A 53 0.70 17.85 22.15
C ASP A 53 2.09 18.40 22.49
N ASP A 54 3.04 17.53 22.79
CA ASP A 54 4.46 17.84 23.01
C ASP A 54 5.22 18.14 21.70
N GLY A 55 4.56 18.02 20.56
CA GLY A 55 5.12 18.24 19.23
C GLY A 55 6.08 17.14 18.78
N LEU A 56 6.05 15.95 19.40
CA LEU A 56 6.82 14.78 19.00
C LEU A 56 5.93 13.75 18.28
N PRO A 57 6.51 12.90 17.41
CA PRO A 57 5.80 11.75 16.84
C PRO A 57 5.12 10.91 17.92
N MET A 58 3.82 10.70 17.78
CA MET A 58 3.04 9.94 18.74
C MET A 58 3.46 8.46 18.72
N GLN A 59 3.99 7.99 19.85
CA GLN A 59 4.32 6.58 20.05
C GLN A 59 3.04 5.84 20.44
N CYS A 60 2.51 5.01 19.54
CA CYS A 60 1.22 4.38 19.74
C CYS A 60 1.14 2.99 19.11
N HIS A 61 0.82 2.00 19.95
CA HIS A 61 0.73 0.60 19.59
C HIS A 61 -0.34 0.31 18.51
N ALA A 62 -1.47 1.01 18.57
CA ALA A 62 -2.63 0.78 17.70
C ALA A 62 -2.89 1.95 16.73
N CYS A 63 -1.85 2.72 16.40
CA CYS A 63 -1.98 3.84 15.49
C CYS A 63 -1.49 3.46 14.09
N VAL A 64 -2.01 4.17 13.11
CA VAL A 64 -1.62 4.06 11.70
C VAL A 64 -0.76 5.25 11.32
N GLY A 65 0.19 5.02 10.42
CA GLY A 65 0.99 6.08 9.84
C GLY A 65 0.19 7.00 8.93
N ARG A 66 0.91 7.91 8.28
CA ARG A 66 0.40 8.81 7.26
C ARG A 66 1.23 8.69 6.00
N VAL A 67 0.57 8.58 4.86
CA VAL A 67 1.21 8.58 3.56
C VAL A 67 0.62 9.65 2.64
N GLY A 68 1.44 10.16 1.74
CA GLY A 68 0.99 11.06 0.69
C GLY A 68 1.66 10.71 -0.64
N PHE A 69 0.87 10.79 -1.72
CA PHE A 69 1.32 10.46 -3.06
C PHE A 69 1.31 11.68 -3.97
N VAL A 70 2.43 11.93 -4.64
CA VAL A 70 2.55 13.02 -5.61
C VAL A 70 3.32 12.52 -6.83
N SER A 71 2.84 12.85 -8.02
CA SER A 71 3.60 12.72 -9.26
C SER A 71 3.87 14.10 -9.83
N LEU A 72 5.13 14.35 -10.17
CA LEU A 72 5.61 15.62 -10.71
C LEU A 72 6.21 15.40 -12.10
N ALA A 73 6.02 16.36 -12.98
CA ALA A 73 6.77 16.45 -14.23
C ALA A 73 7.83 17.51 -14.15
N GLU A 74 9.03 17.17 -14.62
CA GLU A 74 10.14 18.10 -14.76
C GLU A 74 9.90 19.06 -15.92
N GLY A 75 9.84 20.36 -15.62
CA GLY A 75 9.95 21.44 -16.59
C GLY A 75 11.38 21.98 -16.62
N TYR A 76 11.58 23.08 -17.36
CA TYR A 76 12.90 23.68 -17.52
C TYR A 76 13.46 24.25 -16.21
N GLU A 77 12.62 24.93 -15.42
CA GLU A 77 13.01 25.57 -14.14
C GLU A 77 12.11 25.16 -12.96
N THR A 78 10.97 24.51 -13.24
CA THR A 78 9.96 24.20 -12.23
C THR A 78 9.42 22.79 -12.41
N PHE A 79 8.86 22.24 -11.33
CA PHE A 79 8.06 21.03 -11.40
C PHE A 79 6.58 21.40 -11.53
N SER A 80 5.85 20.64 -12.33
CA SER A 80 4.39 20.72 -12.40
C SER A 80 3.78 19.48 -11.78
N ILE A 81 2.71 19.63 -11.00
CA ILE A 81 1.97 18.50 -10.44
C ILE A 81 1.25 17.80 -11.60
N VAL A 82 1.52 16.50 -11.76
CA VAL A 82 0.82 15.61 -12.69
C VAL A 82 -0.32 14.91 -11.98
N ALA A 83 -0.06 14.40 -10.78
CA ALA A 83 -1.08 13.81 -9.93
C ALA A 83 -0.81 14.05 -8.44
N LYS A 84 -1.87 14.12 -7.64
CA LYS A 84 -1.80 14.23 -6.19
C LYS A 84 -2.94 13.47 -5.53
N GLY A 85 -2.63 12.64 -4.53
CA GLY A 85 -3.63 11.98 -3.68
C GLY A 85 -3.99 12.82 -2.45
N ASP A 86 -4.64 12.19 -1.47
CA ASP A 86 -4.58 12.72 -0.11
C ASP A 86 -3.10 12.75 0.33
N LEU A 87 -2.72 13.83 1.02
CA LEU A 87 -1.37 14.02 1.54
C LEU A 87 -1.19 13.37 2.91
N TYR A 88 -2.27 12.89 3.54
CA TYR A 88 -2.32 12.31 4.88
C TYR A 88 -3.19 11.05 4.92
N GLU A 89 -3.18 10.24 3.86
CA GLU A 89 -3.86 8.94 3.82
C GLU A 89 -3.36 8.05 4.96
N THR A 90 -4.26 7.32 5.60
CA THR A 90 -3.90 6.42 6.70
C THR A 90 -3.37 5.10 6.16
N LEU A 91 -2.09 4.81 6.39
CA LEU A 91 -1.47 3.56 5.96
C LEU A 91 -0.31 3.18 6.89
N GLY A 92 -0.06 1.88 7.00
CA GLY A 92 0.96 1.33 7.90
C GLY A 92 0.37 0.96 9.27
N GLY A 93 1.23 0.86 10.27
CA GLY A 93 0.88 0.41 11.60
C GLY A 93 1.92 0.84 12.62
N TRP A 94 1.62 0.63 13.90
CA TRP A 94 2.52 0.98 15.02
C TRP A 94 2.87 2.48 15.07
N GLY A 95 2.00 3.32 14.53
CA GLY A 95 2.18 4.77 14.46
C GLY A 95 3.00 5.28 13.27
N ASP A 96 3.54 4.38 12.45
CA ASP A 96 4.42 4.72 11.33
C ASP A 96 3.83 4.31 9.97
N ALA A 97 4.24 5.04 8.94
CA ALA A 97 3.98 4.66 7.55
C ALA A 97 4.76 3.37 7.20
N PRO A 98 4.35 2.62 6.16
CA PRO A 98 5.14 1.50 5.66
C PRO A 98 6.56 1.94 5.32
N ALA A 99 7.51 1.00 5.41
CA ALA A 99 8.90 1.25 5.08
C ALA A 99 9.08 1.46 3.56
N GLU A 100 10.20 2.06 3.15
CA GLU A 100 10.46 2.41 1.75
C GLU A 100 10.35 1.19 0.82
N GLU A 101 10.89 0.05 1.25
CA GLU A 101 10.91 -1.21 0.53
C GLU A 101 9.52 -1.82 0.30
N SER A 102 8.51 -1.38 1.05
CA SER A 102 7.13 -1.82 0.86
C SER A 102 6.51 -1.24 -0.42
N PHE A 103 7.06 -0.14 -0.96
CA PHE A 103 6.50 0.58 -2.10
C PHE A 103 7.19 0.17 -3.41
N GLU A 104 6.40 -0.33 -4.36
CA GLU A 104 6.84 -0.62 -5.72
C GLU A 104 5.99 0.16 -6.72
N LEU A 105 6.64 0.86 -7.66
CA LEU A 105 5.96 1.54 -8.76
C LEU A 105 5.82 0.55 -9.93
N ARG A 106 4.60 0.27 -10.36
CA ARG A 106 4.31 -0.73 -11.39
C ARG A 106 3.39 -0.17 -12.45
N GLU A 107 3.48 -0.70 -13.68
CA GLU A 107 2.44 -0.49 -14.67
C GLU A 107 1.20 -1.31 -14.30
N ILE A 108 0.12 -0.61 -13.97
CA ILE A 108 -1.13 -1.19 -13.47
C ILE A 108 -2.28 -0.97 -14.45
N GLY A 109 -2.03 -0.38 -15.62
CA GLY A 109 -3.03 -0.16 -16.65
C GLY A 109 -2.40 0.27 -17.99
N PRO A 110 -3.22 0.38 -19.06
CA PRO A 110 -2.74 0.68 -20.40
C PRO A 110 -2.12 2.07 -20.52
N ASN A 111 -1.31 2.25 -21.58
CA ASN A 111 -0.60 3.50 -21.89
C ASN A 111 0.35 3.92 -20.76
N SER A 112 1.13 2.98 -20.24
CA SER A 112 2.07 3.25 -19.15
C SER A 112 1.40 3.88 -17.92
N ASN A 113 0.16 3.47 -17.62
CA ASN A 113 -0.53 3.92 -16.42
C ASN A 113 0.11 3.31 -15.18
N LEU A 114 1.02 4.07 -14.57
CA LEU A 114 1.77 3.66 -13.40
C LEU A 114 0.99 3.92 -12.10
N GLY A 115 1.19 3.02 -11.13
CA GLY A 115 0.64 3.12 -9.79
C GLY A 115 1.54 2.46 -8.76
N TRP A 116 1.25 2.71 -7.49
CA TRP A 116 1.97 2.13 -6.36
C TRP A 116 1.30 0.85 -5.90
N THR A 117 2.07 -0.22 -5.74
CA THR A 117 1.69 -1.37 -4.92
C THR A 117 2.47 -1.30 -3.61
N ILE A 118 1.78 -1.51 -2.49
CA ILE A 118 2.35 -1.28 -1.15
C ILE A 118 2.14 -2.53 -0.31
N SER A 119 3.21 -3.27 -0.02
CA SER A 119 3.13 -4.50 0.76
C SER A 119 2.91 -4.21 2.24
N GLY A 120 1.97 -4.92 2.85
CA GLY A 120 1.62 -4.82 4.27
C GLY A 120 1.54 -6.19 4.94
N ALA A 121 1.72 -6.18 6.26
CA ALA A 121 1.56 -7.36 7.09
C ALA A 121 1.06 -6.97 8.49
N TYR A 122 0.29 -7.86 9.10
CA TYR A 122 -0.10 -7.76 10.50
C TYR A 122 0.09 -9.11 11.16
N SER A 123 0.78 -9.12 12.30
CA SER A 123 0.95 -10.31 13.13
C SER A 123 0.33 -10.07 14.50
N GLY A 124 -0.51 -11.01 14.94
CA GLY A 124 -1.17 -10.98 16.23
C GLY A 124 -1.56 -12.38 16.68
N MET A 125 -1.36 -12.71 17.96
CA MET A 125 -1.77 -13.99 18.56
C MET A 125 -1.26 -15.24 17.81
N GLY A 126 -0.07 -15.17 17.21
CA GLY A 126 0.53 -16.27 16.44
C GLY A 126 0.05 -16.39 14.99
N VAL A 127 -0.84 -15.51 14.54
CA VAL A 127 -1.32 -15.43 13.15
C VAL A 127 -0.72 -14.21 12.47
N THR A 128 -0.27 -14.36 11.23
CA THR A 128 0.22 -13.30 10.35
C THR A 128 -0.60 -13.27 9.07
N SER A 129 -1.18 -12.12 8.74
CA SER A 129 -1.84 -11.85 7.46
C SER A 129 -0.99 -10.88 6.65
N THR A 130 -0.88 -11.09 5.35
CA THR A 130 -0.17 -10.19 4.44
C THR A 130 -1.08 -9.74 3.30
N TRP A 131 -0.81 -8.55 2.76
CA TRP A 131 -1.55 -7.98 1.63
C TRP A 131 -0.68 -7.00 0.82
N PHE A 132 -1.22 -6.49 -0.28
CA PHE A 132 -0.76 -5.22 -0.85
C PHE A 132 -1.93 -4.26 -1.11
N ASP A 133 -1.73 -3.00 -0.80
CA ASP A 133 -2.61 -1.90 -1.23
C ASP A 133 -2.21 -1.42 -2.63
N ILE A 134 -3.18 -1.03 -3.45
CA ILE A 134 -2.95 -0.52 -4.81
C ILE A 134 -3.42 0.92 -4.92
N TYR A 135 -2.54 1.81 -5.35
CA TYR A 135 -2.88 3.18 -5.68
C TYR A 135 -2.65 3.46 -7.16
N GLY A 136 -3.66 3.95 -7.85
CA GLY A 136 -3.58 4.31 -9.27
C GLY A 136 -3.98 5.74 -9.55
N ILE A 137 -3.49 6.28 -10.66
CA ILE A 137 -3.80 7.64 -11.08
C ILE A 137 -5.01 7.62 -12.01
N SER A 138 -5.97 8.52 -11.75
CA SER A 138 -7.04 8.85 -12.69
C SER A 138 -7.35 10.33 -12.59
N ALA A 139 -7.51 11.01 -13.73
CA ALA A 139 -7.82 12.43 -13.80
C ALA A 139 -6.92 13.34 -12.91
N GLY A 140 -5.64 12.99 -12.75
CA GLY A 140 -4.69 13.77 -11.93
C GLY A 140 -4.78 13.51 -10.42
N THR A 141 -5.47 12.46 -9.99
CA THR A 141 -5.59 12.09 -8.57
C THR A 141 -5.16 10.64 -8.34
N PHE A 142 -4.41 10.40 -7.26
CA PHE A 142 -4.16 9.04 -6.79
C PHE A 142 -5.37 8.55 -6.01
N TYR A 143 -5.85 7.36 -6.36
CA TYR A 143 -6.95 6.68 -5.70
C TYR A 143 -6.48 5.36 -5.12
N HIS A 144 -6.91 5.04 -3.90
CA HIS A 144 -6.81 3.70 -3.37
C HIS A 144 -7.79 2.79 -4.12
N LEU A 145 -7.25 1.90 -4.96
CA LEU A 145 -8.00 0.97 -5.82
C LEU A 145 -8.36 -0.32 -5.09
N GLY A 146 -7.80 -0.58 -3.91
CA GLY A 146 -8.15 -1.72 -3.07
C GLY A 146 -6.94 -2.40 -2.45
N LEU A 147 -7.25 -3.25 -1.47
CA LEU A 147 -6.33 -4.10 -0.75
C LEU A 147 -6.48 -5.54 -1.24
N ILE A 148 -5.38 -6.16 -1.65
CA ILE A 148 -5.35 -7.53 -2.16
C ILE A 148 -4.59 -8.43 -1.17
N PRO A 149 -5.23 -9.45 -0.58
CA PRO A 149 -4.56 -10.42 0.29
C PRO A 149 -3.42 -11.15 -0.43
N THR A 150 -2.29 -11.33 0.25
CA THR A 150 -1.10 -12.03 -0.29
C THR A 150 -0.66 -13.23 0.51
N GLY A 151 -1.31 -13.51 1.64
CA GLY A 151 -1.02 -14.73 2.39
C GLY A 151 -1.57 -14.69 3.80
N SER A 152 -1.46 -15.85 4.44
CA SER A 152 -1.71 -16.03 5.86
C SER A 152 -0.83 -17.15 6.40
N ASN A 153 -0.35 -16.99 7.63
CA ASN A 153 0.46 -17.96 8.34
C ASN A 153 0.04 -18.00 9.81
N ASP A 154 -0.35 -19.16 10.34
CA ASP A 154 -0.68 -19.38 11.76
C ASP A 154 0.34 -20.28 12.49
N ASP A 155 1.53 -20.48 11.91
CA ASP A 155 2.58 -21.35 12.45
C ASP A 155 3.02 -20.88 13.86
N GLY A 156 2.88 -19.59 14.18
CA GLY A 156 3.14 -19.04 15.51
C GLY A 156 2.16 -19.52 16.59
N ASN A 157 1.02 -20.06 16.20
CA ASN A 157 0.01 -20.68 17.07
C ASN A 157 0.01 -22.22 16.97
N CYS A 158 1.05 -22.79 16.36
CA CYS A 158 1.11 -24.21 16.05
C CYS A 158 2.19 -24.97 16.83
N GLU A 159 1.85 -26.19 17.25
CA GLU A 159 2.77 -27.17 17.81
C GLU A 159 2.62 -28.50 17.04
N ASN A 160 3.72 -29.02 16.50
CA ASN A 160 3.73 -30.25 15.70
C ASN A 160 2.71 -30.24 14.52
N GLY A 161 2.53 -29.08 13.87
CA GLY A 161 1.61 -28.91 12.76
C GLY A 161 0.13 -28.83 13.17
N LYS A 162 -0.16 -28.59 14.45
CA LYS A 162 -1.51 -28.41 14.99
C LYS A 162 -1.65 -27.12 15.77
N ILE A 163 -2.78 -26.44 15.61
CA ILE A 163 -3.17 -25.26 16.36
C ILE A 163 -3.30 -25.60 17.85
N PHE A 164 -2.75 -24.77 18.73
CA PHE A 164 -2.69 -25.04 20.17
C PHE A 164 -4.07 -25.18 20.83
N VAL A 165 -5.06 -24.39 20.39
CA VAL A 165 -6.36 -24.26 21.07
C VAL A 165 -7.31 -25.41 20.75
N ASP A 166 -7.34 -25.89 19.51
CA ASP A 166 -8.31 -26.88 19.04
C ASP A 166 -7.68 -28.15 18.45
N GLY A 167 -6.35 -28.18 18.29
CA GLY A 167 -5.61 -29.30 17.68
C GLY A 167 -5.85 -29.45 16.17
N GLY A 168 -6.50 -28.48 15.53
CA GLY A 168 -6.73 -28.43 14.10
C GLY A 168 -5.43 -28.25 13.31
N PRO A 169 -5.40 -28.59 12.02
CA PRO A 169 -4.20 -28.42 11.19
C PRO A 169 -3.90 -26.93 10.91
N CYS A 170 -2.61 -26.60 10.84
CA CYS A 170 -2.14 -25.24 10.55
C CYS A 170 -2.43 -24.79 9.12
N THR A 171 -2.40 -23.47 8.93
CA THR A 171 -2.56 -22.73 7.69
C THR A 171 -1.31 -21.92 7.39
N HIS A 172 -0.73 -22.16 6.22
CA HIS A 172 0.38 -21.39 5.68
C HIS A 172 0.24 -21.36 4.16
N TYR A 173 -0.17 -20.22 3.63
CA TYR A 173 -0.25 -20.00 2.19
C TYR A 173 0.15 -18.60 1.80
N SER A 174 0.52 -18.46 0.53
CA SER A 174 0.92 -17.20 -0.08
C SER A 174 0.29 -17.08 -1.47
N TYR A 175 0.21 -15.85 -1.96
CA TYR A 175 -0.12 -15.55 -3.35
C TYR A 175 1.06 -14.87 -4.05
N GLU A 176 1.37 -15.31 -5.25
CA GLU A 176 2.13 -14.52 -6.22
C GLU A 176 1.17 -13.71 -7.08
N HIS A 177 1.52 -12.45 -7.39
CA HIS A 177 0.64 -11.55 -8.12
C HIS A 177 1.29 -10.97 -9.37
N ARG A 178 0.49 -10.82 -10.43
CA ARG A 178 0.88 -10.09 -11.65
C ARG A 178 -0.30 -9.32 -12.24
N PHE A 179 -0.03 -8.10 -12.71
CA PHE A 179 -0.96 -7.37 -13.57
C PHE A 179 -0.96 -7.98 -14.97
N LEU A 180 -2.14 -8.29 -15.49
CA LEU A 180 -2.33 -8.75 -16.85
C LEU A 180 -2.37 -7.57 -17.79
N SER A 181 -1.24 -7.27 -18.44
CA SER A 181 -1.09 -6.20 -19.44
C SER A 181 -1.82 -6.50 -20.76
N GLN A 182 -3.09 -6.87 -20.67
CA GLN A 182 -3.96 -7.24 -21.77
C GLN A 182 -5.38 -6.74 -21.51
N GLY A 183 -6.07 -6.32 -22.57
CA GLY A 183 -7.47 -5.90 -22.54
C GLY A 183 -7.68 -4.39 -22.54
N ASN A 184 -8.95 -3.98 -22.40
CA ASN A 184 -9.42 -2.59 -22.54
C ASN A 184 -9.84 -1.97 -21.19
N ALA A 185 -9.44 -2.56 -20.08
CA ALA A 185 -9.74 -2.05 -18.75
C ALA A 185 -8.86 -0.82 -18.44
N SER A 186 -9.37 0.10 -17.62
CA SER A 186 -8.63 1.31 -17.21
C SER A 186 -7.45 0.99 -16.29
N PHE A 187 -7.58 -0.11 -15.55
CA PHE A 187 -6.52 -0.78 -14.80
C PHE A 187 -6.56 -2.25 -15.16
N TYR A 188 -5.38 -2.87 -15.29
CA TYR A 188 -5.23 -4.26 -15.67
C TYR A 188 -5.80 -5.20 -14.61
N PRO A 189 -6.44 -6.32 -15.00
CA PRO A 189 -6.80 -7.36 -14.05
C PRO A 189 -5.56 -7.93 -13.37
N ILE A 190 -5.72 -8.46 -12.16
CA ILE A 190 -4.64 -9.09 -11.41
C ILE A 190 -4.85 -10.61 -11.46
N LEU A 191 -3.80 -11.36 -11.78
CA LEU A 191 -3.76 -12.79 -11.46
C LEU A 191 -3.07 -12.98 -10.12
N LEU A 192 -3.71 -13.78 -9.27
CA LEU A 192 -3.15 -14.28 -8.02
C LEU A 192 -2.97 -15.79 -8.14
N ASP A 193 -1.73 -16.25 -8.09
CA ASP A 193 -1.42 -17.67 -8.00
C ASP A 193 -1.25 -18.04 -6.53
N GLU A 194 -2.23 -18.74 -5.98
CA GLU A 194 -2.31 -19.23 -4.60
C GLU A 194 -1.56 -20.55 -4.45
N PHE A 195 -0.72 -20.66 -3.42
CA PHE A 195 -0.01 -21.90 -3.11
C PHE A 195 0.26 -22.04 -1.61
N GLY A 196 0.41 -23.30 -1.16
CA GLY A 196 0.71 -23.65 0.22
C GLY A 196 -0.30 -24.63 0.78
N HIS A 197 -0.70 -24.44 2.04
CA HIS A 197 -1.68 -25.26 2.73
C HIS A 197 -2.67 -24.41 3.53
N LYS A 198 -3.96 -24.75 3.44
CA LYS A 198 -5.04 -24.15 4.25
C LYS A 198 -5.69 -25.26 5.07
N LEU A 199 -5.66 -25.13 6.40
CA LEU A 199 -6.14 -26.18 7.32
C LEU A 199 -5.58 -27.56 6.95
N GLY A 200 -4.27 -27.64 6.69
CA GLY A 200 -3.57 -28.87 6.31
C GLY A 200 -3.86 -29.40 4.89
N VAL A 201 -4.77 -28.77 4.14
CA VAL A 201 -5.08 -29.16 2.76
C VAL A 201 -4.16 -28.36 1.81
N PRO A 202 -3.37 -29.03 0.95
CA PRO A 202 -2.61 -28.34 -0.08
C PRO A 202 -3.52 -27.55 -1.02
N ILE A 203 -3.13 -26.32 -1.31
CA ILE A 203 -3.84 -25.45 -2.25
C ILE A 203 -2.91 -25.06 -3.40
N ASN A 204 -3.48 -24.99 -4.59
CA ASN A 204 -2.84 -24.50 -5.80
C ASN A 204 -3.95 -24.03 -6.75
N ALA A 205 -4.16 -22.72 -6.82
CA ALA A 205 -5.24 -22.13 -7.61
C ALA A 205 -4.79 -20.79 -8.20
N THR A 206 -5.33 -20.45 -9.37
CA THR A 206 -5.16 -19.12 -9.95
C THR A 206 -6.48 -18.38 -9.88
N HIS A 207 -6.48 -17.22 -9.24
CA HIS A 207 -7.62 -16.33 -9.15
C HIS A 207 -7.39 -15.12 -10.05
N ARG A 208 -8.47 -14.64 -10.67
CA ARG A 208 -8.44 -13.44 -11.49
C ARG A 208 -9.30 -12.36 -10.85
N ILE A 209 -8.68 -11.26 -10.47
CA ILE A 209 -9.33 -10.12 -9.85
C ILE A 209 -9.50 -9.02 -10.89
N GLU A 210 -10.75 -8.70 -11.20
CA GLU A 210 -11.11 -7.67 -12.17
C GLU A 210 -11.19 -6.30 -11.50
N PHE A 211 -10.84 -5.25 -12.25
CA PHE A 211 -11.11 -3.89 -11.84
C PHE A 211 -12.56 -3.50 -12.17
N ASP A 212 -13.33 -3.17 -11.14
CA ASP A 212 -14.70 -2.72 -11.28
C ASP A 212 -14.74 -1.18 -11.43
N LYS A 213 -15.11 -0.73 -12.63
CA LYS A 213 -15.22 0.70 -12.97
C LYS A 213 -16.37 1.40 -12.23
N THR A 214 -17.37 0.66 -11.76
CA THR A 214 -18.54 1.25 -11.09
C THR A 214 -18.23 1.64 -9.65
N THR A 215 -17.52 0.78 -8.93
CA THR A 215 -17.02 1.04 -7.56
C THR A 215 -15.65 1.68 -7.54
N PHE A 216 -14.97 1.73 -8.69
CA PHE A 216 -13.61 2.23 -8.88
C PHE A 216 -12.58 1.50 -8.03
N ARG A 217 -12.75 0.17 -7.89
CA ARG A 217 -11.93 -0.70 -7.04
C ARG A 217 -11.73 -2.08 -7.69
N TYR A 218 -10.73 -2.81 -7.23
CA TYR A 218 -10.58 -4.23 -7.52
C TYR A 218 -11.63 -5.03 -6.76
N ALA A 219 -12.35 -5.90 -7.48
CA ALA A 219 -13.39 -6.75 -6.92
C ALA A 219 -12.75 -8.03 -6.33
N VAL A 220 -12.22 -7.93 -5.11
CA VAL A 220 -11.63 -9.08 -4.40
C VAL A 220 -12.74 -10.05 -3.99
N PRO A 221 -12.75 -11.30 -4.48
CA PRO A 221 -13.75 -12.29 -4.08
C PRO A 221 -13.74 -12.51 -2.57
N ASP A 222 -14.92 -12.66 -1.96
CA ASP A 222 -15.05 -12.91 -0.51
C ASP A 222 -14.26 -14.14 -0.07
N ALA A 223 -14.14 -15.16 -0.93
CA ALA A 223 -13.35 -16.36 -0.66
C ALA A 223 -11.85 -16.10 -0.45
N LEU A 224 -11.33 -14.97 -0.96
CA LEU A 224 -9.93 -14.54 -0.79
C LEU A 224 -9.78 -13.51 0.34
N GLN A 225 -10.87 -12.91 0.81
CA GLN A 225 -10.82 -12.01 1.94
C GLN A 225 -10.55 -12.86 3.18
N ASN A 226 -9.36 -12.69 3.79
CA ASN A 226 -9.04 -13.35 5.05
C ASN A 226 -10.12 -12.95 6.07
N GLU A 227 -10.71 -13.94 6.74
CA GLU A 227 -11.56 -13.72 7.90
C GLU A 227 -10.67 -13.05 8.97
N ASN A 228 -10.78 -11.72 9.08
CA ASN A 228 -10.20 -10.94 10.18
C ASN A 228 -11.01 -11.15 11.46
#